data_AF-A0A7W1MEH6-F1
#
_entry.id   AF-A0A7W1MEH6-F1
#
_cell.length_a   1.000
_cell.length_b   1.000
_cell.length_c   1.000
_cell.angle_alpha   90.00
_cell.angle_beta   90.00
_cell.angle_gamma   90.00
#
_symmetry.space_group_name_H-M   'P 1'
#
loop_
_entity.id
_entity.type
_entity.pdbx_description
1 polymer ?
#
loop_
_entity_poly.entity_id
_entity_poly.type
_entity_poly.pdbx_seq_one_letter_code
_entity_poly.pdbx_strand_id
1 'polypeptide(L)'
;MRMSVLTVFSGVILILYPTSAQVFADATENPNYYERGSNPSQHESQVETSKDKTPVVPFVSFTGKVTKNKVRLRQQPNLDSPILKELSHGELTIVEGEVEDFYAVQPPNDSKAYIFRTFVLDNVVEGNRVNVRLEPDTDSPVVAQLNAGTRVEGVISPLNSKWLEIPMPESARFYVAKDYIEKIGDRKLMATIEKRRDEVNRLLNSTYSISQTEMQKSFPEIQLEGVYENFNKLINSYNDFPEQATKAKELLTTIQDNYIQKKIAYLEAKAKNAHEDWNLKNSEMNNQMKTQQQRLSQLEEQLEKEKAAKAANRAASIAQNNKADKIQDGHGNFITNKMIAWQPREQEIYQNWASQNNHRSEEEFYLEQRLKSIAIKGIIEPYTRAINNKPGDYILINRASHLPIAYLYSTQVDLQESAGQEVTLHVISRPNNNFAFPAYFVIGME
;
A
#
# COMPACT_ATOMS: atom_id res chain seq x y z
N MET A 1 -8.42 45.62 24.68
CA MET A 1 -9.17 46.79 25.20
C MET A 1 -9.38 47.75 24.02
N ARG A 2 -10.63 48.21 23.84
CA ARG A 2 -11.17 49.15 22.84
C ARG A 2 -11.69 48.59 21.50
N MET A 3 -13.03 48.59 21.47
CA MET A 3 -13.98 48.47 20.36
C MET A 3 -13.90 49.67 19.39
N SER A 4 -14.44 49.48 18.17
CA SER A 4 -15.39 50.35 17.43
C SER A 4 -15.49 49.80 15.99
N VAL A 5 -16.51 49.03 15.59
CA VAL A 5 -17.85 49.44 15.08
C VAL A 5 -17.80 50.67 14.17
N LEU A 6 -18.03 50.45 12.87
CA LEU A 6 -18.63 51.47 11.99
C LEU A 6 -19.52 50.79 10.93
N THR A 7 -20.80 51.15 11.03
CA THR A 7 -21.94 50.78 10.18
C THR A 7 -21.98 51.70 8.95
N VAL A 8 -22.40 51.18 7.79
CA VAL A 8 -22.79 52.01 6.62
C VAL A 8 -24.25 51.73 6.27
N PHE A 9 -25.04 52.80 6.26
CA PHE A 9 -26.45 52.90 5.87
C PHE A 9 -26.52 53.54 4.48
N SER A 10 -27.39 53.03 3.58
CA SER A 10 -28.26 53.77 2.62
C SER A 10 -28.91 52.72 1.69
N GLY A 11 -30.19 52.75 1.32
CA GLY A 11 -31.18 53.80 1.42
C GLY A 11 -32.60 53.26 1.22
N VAL A 12 -33.52 54.12 1.61
CA VAL A 12 -34.97 53.99 1.75
C VAL A 12 -35.68 54.36 0.45
N ILE A 13 -36.74 53.65 0.07
CA ILE A 13 -37.96 54.28 -0.51
C ILE A 13 -39.19 53.67 0.16
N LEU A 14 -39.85 54.50 0.97
CA LEU A 14 -41.17 54.32 1.57
C LEU A 14 -42.23 54.83 0.58
N ILE A 15 -43.32 54.09 0.39
CA ILE A 15 -44.61 54.66 -0.02
C ILE A 15 -45.64 54.25 1.02
N LEU A 16 -46.47 55.22 1.38
CA LEU A 16 -47.18 55.37 2.64
C LEU A 16 -48.70 55.46 2.41
N TYR A 17 -49.43 54.87 3.36
CA TYR A 17 -50.78 55.21 3.88
C TYR A 17 -52.03 54.93 3.01
N PRO A 18 -53.25 54.89 3.62
CA PRO A 18 -53.59 55.03 5.04
C PRO A 18 -54.45 53.89 5.64
N THR A 19 -54.39 53.85 6.97
CA THR A 19 -55.26 53.14 7.90
C THR A 19 -56.40 54.06 8.34
N SER A 20 -57.62 53.54 8.48
CA SER A 20 -58.65 54.11 9.34
C SER A 20 -59.45 53.01 10.04
N ALA A 21 -59.55 53.17 11.36
CA ALA A 21 -60.36 52.42 12.32
C ALA A 21 -61.85 52.89 12.19
N GLN A 22 -62.92 52.38 12.80
CA GLN A 22 -63.28 51.32 13.76
C GLN A 22 -64.84 51.40 13.90
N VAL A 23 -65.48 50.40 14.54
CA VAL A 23 -66.67 50.54 15.45
C VAL A 23 -68.13 50.41 14.90
N PHE A 24 -68.74 49.28 15.32
CA PHE A 24 -70.09 49.00 15.91
C PHE A 24 -71.44 49.00 15.14
N ALA A 25 -72.22 47.95 15.51
CA ALA A 25 -73.70 47.86 15.70
C ALA A 25 -74.60 47.87 14.45
N ASP A 26 -75.76 47.21 14.36
CA ASP A 26 -76.48 46.17 15.11
C ASP A 26 -77.70 45.76 14.24
N ALA A 27 -78.16 44.51 14.41
CA ALA A 27 -79.51 43.96 14.23
C ALA A 27 -80.35 44.07 12.93
N THR A 28 -81.21 43.04 12.85
CA THR A 28 -82.45 42.82 12.06
C THR A 28 -82.27 42.57 10.55
N GLU A 29 -82.95 41.66 9.86
CA GLU A 29 -84.12 40.83 10.13
C GLU A 29 -84.17 39.73 9.04
N ASN A 30 -84.64 38.54 9.40
CA ASN A 30 -85.02 37.47 8.48
C ASN A 30 -86.55 37.37 8.58
N PRO A 31 -87.31 37.16 7.48
CA PRO A 31 -88.01 35.88 7.42
C PRO A 31 -88.28 35.32 6.00
N ASN A 32 -88.02 34.00 5.90
CA ASN A 32 -88.90 32.93 5.42
C ASN A 32 -89.53 32.88 4.00
N TYR A 33 -89.19 31.76 3.34
CA TYR A 33 -90.02 30.78 2.58
C TYR A 33 -90.84 31.20 1.34
N TYR A 34 -90.61 30.50 0.22
CA TYR A 34 -91.61 29.62 -0.43
C TYR A 34 -90.95 28.47 -1.21
N GLU A 35 -91.59 27.30 -1.08
CA GLU A 35 -91.32 26.02 -1.76
C GLU A 35 -92.04 25.91 -3.13
N ARG A 36 -91.37 25.20 -4.05
CA ARG A 36 -91.85 24.08 -4.90
C ARG A 36 -92.98 24.25 -5.96
N GLY A 37 -92.63 23.86 -7.20
CA GLY A 37 -93.52 23.27 -8.23
C GLY A 37 -92.85 23.24 -9.62
N SER A 38 -92.20 22.15 -10.07
CA SER A 38 -92.71 21.05 -10.92
C SER A 38 -92.76 21.31 -12.46
N ASN A 39 -91.67 20.92 -13.18
CA ASN A 39 -91.47 20.24 -14.50
C ASN A 39 -92.41 20.47 -15.73
N PRO A 40 -92.07 20.07 -17.00
CA PRO A 40 -90.82 19.46 -17.57
C PRO A 40 -90.39 19.95 -19.00
N SER A 41 -89.15 19.64 -19.42
CA SER A 41 -88.73 19.26 -20.81
C SER A 41 -87.21 19.03 -20.83
N GLN A 42 -86.76 17.78 -20.86
CA GLN A 42 -86.28 17.05 -22.06
C GLN A 42 -85.08 17.71 -22.76
N HIS A 43 -83.87 17.29 -22.36
CA HIS A 43 -82.81 17.02 -23.33
C HIS A 43 -82.09 15.71 -22.98
N GLU A 44 -81.93 14.92 -24.03
CA GLU A 44 -81.49 13.54 -24.13
C GLU A 44 -80.02 13.36 -23.74
N SER A 45 -79.76 12.48 -22.79
CA SER A 45 -78.45 11.86 -22.59
C SER A 45 -78.28 10.72 -23.58
N GLN A 46 -77.36 10.87 -24.55
CA GLN A 46 -76.87 9.73 -25.30
C GLN A 46 -75.96 8.89 -24.40
N VAL A 47 -76.49 7.74 -24.01
CA VAL A 47 -75.74 6.61 -23.43
C VAL A 47 -75.10 5.86 -24.60
N GLU A 48 -73.83 6.11 -24.88
CA GLU A 48 -73.05 5.18 -25.69
C GLU A 48 -72.60 4.00 -24.81
N THR A 49 -73.20 2.86 -25.12
CA THR A 49 -72.88 1.55 -24.58
C THR A 49 -71.77 0.94 -25.42
N SER A 50 -70.53 0.93 -24.93
CA SER A 50 -69.50 0.00 -25.41
C SER A 50 -69.33 -1.13 -24.39
N LYS A 51 -70.20 -2.13 -24.52
CA LYS A 51 -69.92 -3.48 -24.02
C LYS A 51 -68.90 -4.10 -24.97
N ASP A 52 -67.63 -4.05 -24.61
CA ASP A 52 -66.70 -5.09 -25.01
C ASP A 52 -66.00 -5.62 -23.75
N LYS A 53 -66.59 -6.67 -23.18
CA LYS A 53 -65.94 -7.46 -22.13
C LYS A 53 -65.01 -8.44 -22.84
N THR A 54 -63.88 -7.93 -23.31
CA THR A 54 -62.73 -8.77 -23.58
C THR A 54 -62.34 -9.44 -22.25
N PRO A 55 -62.10 -10.77 -22.20
CA PRO A 55 -61.66 -11.42 -20.98
C PRO A 55 -60.33 -10.79 -20.55
N VAL A 56 -60.36 -10.02 -19.46
CA VAL A 56 -59.17 -9.39 -18.87
C VAL A 56 -58.27 -10.53 -18.40
N VAL A 57 -57.33 -10.92 -19.24
CA VAL A 57 -56.26 -11.83 -18.84
C VAL A 57 -55.52 -11.11 -17.70
N PRO A 58 -55.43 -11.70 -16.50
CA PRO A 58 -54.75 -11.05 -15.40
C PRO A 58 -53.30 -10.80 -15.81
N PHE A 59 -52.89 -9.52 -15.79
CA PHE A 59 -51.54 -9.13 -16.15
C PHE A 59 -50.55 -9.80 -15.20
N VAL A 60 -49.56 -10.50 -15.78
CA VAL A 60 -48.54 -11.19 -14.98
C VAL A 60 -47.46 -10.19 -14.62
N SER A 61 -47.42 -9.79 -13.35
CA SER A 61 -46.39 -8.89 -12.83
C SER A 61 -44.98 -9.43 -13.04
N PHE A 62 -44.05 -8.57 -13.46
CA PHE A 62 -42.67 -8.97 -13.77
C PHE A 62 -41.65 -7.91 -13.32
N THR A 63 -40.38 -8.29 -13.24
CA THR A 63 -39.30 -7.33 -13.00
C THR A 63 -38.82 -6.72 -14.31
N GLY A 64 -38.96 -5.41 -14.41
CA GLY A 64 -38.47 -4.59 -15.51
C GLY A 64 -37.13 -3.97 -15.19
N LYS A 65 -36.21 -3.97 -16.16
CA LYS A 65 -34.93 -3.26 -16.13
C LYS A 65 -35.00 -2.04 -17.05
N VAL A 66 -34.60 -0.89 -16.53
CA VAL A 66 -34.59 0.36 -17.29
C VAL A 66 -33.45 0.35 -18.31
N THR A 67 -33.74 0.60 -19.59
CA THR A 67 -32.77 0.47 -20.69
C THR A 67 -32.00 1.75 -21.01
N LYS A 68 -32.47 2.93 -20.59
CA LYS A 68 -31.80 4.22 -20.82
C LYS A 68 -31.60 4.99 -19.52
N ASN A 69 -30.71 5.98 -19.57
CA ASN A 69 -30.56 6.91 -18.45
C ASN A 69 -31.62 8.03 -18.50
N LYS A 70 -32.01 8.57 -17.34
CA LYS A 70 -33.01 9.64 -17.19
C LYS A 70 -34.41 9.30 -17.74
N VAL A 71 -34.84 8.06 -17.52
CA VAL A 71 -36.18 7.62 -17.92
C VAL A 71 -37.20 8.18 -16.95
N ARG A 72 -38.21 8.89 -17.46
CA ARG A 72 -39.17 9.62 -16.62
C ARG A 72 -40.23 8.70 -16.04
N LEU A 73 -40.30 8.65 -14.72
CA LEU A 73 -41.38 8.05 -13.94
C LEU A 73 -42.44 9.12 -13.71
N ARG A 74 -43.67 8.86 -14.16
CA ARG A 74 -44.77 9.81 -14.18
C ARG A 74 -45.89 9.39 -13.26
N GLN A 75 -46.72 10.35 -12.88
CA GLN A 75 -47.88 10.09 -12.04
C GLN A 75 -49.04 9.43 -12.80
N GLN A 76 -49.20 9.77 -14.09
CA GLN A 76 -50.26 9.27 -14.97
C GLN A 76 -49.67 8.74 -16.28
N PRO A 77 -50.37 7.84 -17.00
CA PRO A 77 -49.92 7.24 -18.25
C PRO A 77 -50.07 8.21 -19.44
N ASN A 78 -49.53 9.42 -19.34
CA ASN A 78 -49.55 10.41 -20.42
C ASN A 78 -48.30 11.31 -20.40
N LEU A 79 -48.02 11.99 -21.51
CA LEU A 79 -46.80 12.79 -21.69
C LEU A 79 -46.81 14.12 -20.93
N ASP A 80 -47.99 14.65 -20.61
CA ASP A 80 -48.19 15.91 -19.90
C ASP A 80 -48.16 15.74 -18.37
N SER A 81 -48.20 14.49 -17.90
CA SER A 81 -48.22 14.17 -16.49
C SER A 81 -46.93 14.62 -15.78
N PRO A 82 -47.05 15.13 -14.53
CA PRO A 82 -45.90 15.46 -13.70
C PRO A 82 -44.90 14.31 -13.60
N ILE A 83 -43.62 14.64 -13.75
CA ILE A 83 -42.51 13.72 -13.58
C ILE A 83 -42.19 13.64 -12.09
N LEU A 84 -42.26 12.44 -11.54
CA LEU A 84 -42.03 12.16 -10.13
C LEU A 84 -40.56 11.87 -9.85
N LYS A 85 -39.92 11.12 -10.74
CA LYS A 85 -38.52 10.70 -10.62
C LYS A 85 -37.93 10.42 -12.00
N GLU A 86 -36.63 10.60 -12.14
CA GLU A 86 -35.88 10.12 -13.30
C GLU A 86 -35.13 8.85 -12.90
N LEU A 87 -35.40 7.75 -13.59
CA LEU A 87 -34.77 6.45 -13.38
C LEU A 87 -33.46 6.34 -14.16
N SER A 88 -32.49 5.66 -13.57
CA SER A 88 -31.18 5.45 -14.19
C SER A 88 -31.14 4.16 -15.01
N HIS A 89 -30.19 4.09 -15.95
CA HIS A 89 -29.97 2.86 -16.71
C HIS A 89 -29.68 1.68 -15.77
N GLY A 90 -30.35 0.56 -15.97
CA GLY A 90 -30.19 -0.65 -15.17
C GLY A 90 -30.97 -0.68 -13.86
N GLU A 91 -31.70 0.38 -13.51
CA GLU A 91 -32.59 0.38 -12.36
C GLU A 91 -33.72 -0.65 -12.54
N LEU A 92 -34.10 -1.30 -11.44
CA LEU A 92 -35.10 -2.36 -11.44
C LEU A 92 -36.41 -1.85 -10.87
N THR A 93 -37.52 -2.23 -11.51
CA THR A 93 -38.86 -1.89 -11.07
C THR A 93 -39.80 -3.09 -11.23
N ILE A 94 -40.86 -3.13 -10.42
CA ILE A 94 -41.90 -4.15 -10.53
C ILE A 94 -43.01 -3.57 -11.39
N VAL A 95 -43.22 -4.18 -12.55
CA VAL A 95 -44.34 -3.86 -13.44
C VAL A 95 -45.54 -4.69 -12.99
N GLU A 96 -46.65 -4.03 -12.67
CA GLU A 96 -47.89 -4.67 -12.20
C GLU A 96 -49.06 -4.52 -13.17
N GLY A 97 -48.92 -3.66 -14.18
CA GLY A 97 -49.93 -3.47 -15.20
C GLY A 97 -49.40 -2.75 -16.43
N GLU A 98 -50.25 -2.67 -17.43
CA GLU A 98 -49.97 -2.09 -18.73
C GLU A 98 -51.16 -1.21 -19.14
N VAL A 99 -50.88 0.04 -19.50
CA VAL A 99 -51.89 1.01 -19.93
C VAL A 99 -51.35 1.76 -21.15
N GLU A 100 -51.98 1.56 -22.30
CA GLU A 100 -51.64 2.23 -23.58
C GLU A 100 -50.17 2.11 -23.98
N ASP A 101 -49.35 3.15 -23.80
CA ASP A 101 -47.91 3.15 -24.11
C ASP A 101 -47.03 3.16 -22.84
N PHE A 102 -47.65 2.93 -21.68
CA PHE A 102 -47.01 2.99 -20.37
C PHE A 102 -47.17 1.67 -19.60
N TYR A 103 -46.17 1.34 -18.81
CA TYR A 103 -46.24 0.32 -17.76
C TYR A 103 -46.59 0.98 -16.43
N ALA A 104 -47.54 0.37 -15.73
CA ALA A 104 -47.83 0.70 -14.34
C ALA A 104 -46.84 -0.03 -13.44
N VAL A 105 -46.03 0.73 -12.72
CA VAL A 105 -44.96 0.22 -11.86
C VAL A 105 -45.22 0.55 -10.39
N GLN A 106 -44.66 -0.28 -9.52
CA GLN A 106 -44.68 -0.04 -8.09
C GLN A 106 -43.85 1.21 -7.74
N PRO A 107 -44.31 2.04 -6.79
CA PRO A 107 -43.52 3.13 -6.25
C PRO A 107 -42.16 2.64 -5.72
N PRO A 108 -41.10 3.44 -5.90
CA PRO A 108 -39.81 3.15 -5.27
C PRO A 108 -39.95 3.00 -3.76
N ASN A 109 -39.19 2.09 -3.16
CA ASN A 109 -39.30 1.74 -1.72
C ASN A 109 -38.99 2.91 -0.77
N ASP A 110 -38.31 3.95 -1.25
CA ASP A 110 -37.96 5.17 -0.51
C ASP A 110 -39.04 6.26 -0.57
N SER A 111 -40.09 6.05 -1.36
CA SER A 111 -41.10 7.07 -1.63
C SER A 111 -42.06 7.21 -0.44
N LYS A 112 -42.26 8.47 -0.03
CA LYS A 112 -43.16 8.85 1.05
C LYS A 112 -44.46 9.39 0.47
N ALA A 113 -45.50 9.34 1.29
CA ALA A 113 -46.80 9.85 0.94
C ALA A 113 -47.38 10.67 2.11
N TYR A 114 -48.29 11.59 1.79
CA TYR A 114 -48.84 12.52 2.76
C TYR A 114 -50.36 12.46 2.77
N ILE A 115 -50.92 12.34 3.97
CA ILE A 115 -52.36 12.38 4.22
C ILE A 115 -52.67 13.51 5.19
N PHE A 116 -53.81 14.17 5.01
CA PHE A 116 -54.26 15.20 5.92
C PHE A 116 -54.50 14.60 7.31
N ARG A 117 -53.85 15.17 8.32
CA ARG A 117 -53.89 14.68 9.70
C ARG A 117 -55.31 14.65 10.27
N THR A 118 -56.16 15.60 9.86
CA THR A 118 -57.55 15.70 10.34
C THR A 118 -58.41 14.49 9.97
N PHE A 119 -58.00 13.68 8.98
CA PHE A 119 -58.71 12.47 8.57
C PHE A 119 -58.13 11.20 9.17
N VAL A 120 -57.11 11.29 10.03
CA VAL A 120 -56.49 10.15 10.70
C VAL A 120 -56.65 10.31 12.20
N LEU A 121 -57.39 9.39 12.82
CA LEU A 121 -57.58 9.31 14.26
C LEU A 121 -57.08 7.95 14.75
N ASP A 122 -56.24 7.93 15.79
CA ASP A 122 -55.65 6.70 16.34
C ASP A 122 -55.05 5.75 15.29
N ASN A 123 -54.33 6.32 14.30
CA ASN A 123 -53.74 5.61 13.16
C ASN A 123 -54.75 4.91 12.24
N VAL A 124 -56.01 5.35 12.25
CA VAL A 124 -57.09 4.86 11.39
C VAL A 124 -57.65 6.02 10.58
N VAL A 125 -57.86 5.79 9.29
CA VAL A 125 -58.51 6.77 8.40
C VAL A 125 -60.00 6.82 8.72
N GLU A 126 -60.53 7.99 9.04
CA GLU A 126 -61.94 8.19 9.40
C GLU A 126 -62.84 8.50 8.19
N GLY A 127 -62.26 9.03 7.11
CA GLY A 127 -62.98 9.44 5.90
C GLY A 127 -62.98 8.38 4.79
N ASN A 128 -64.00 8.40 3.94
CA ASN A 128 -64.01 7.59 2.72
C ASN A 128 -63.38 8.35 1.54
N ARG A 129 -62.57 7.68 0.70
CA ARG A 129 -61.82 8.27 -0.43
C ARG A 129 -60.95 9.47 -0.03
N VAL A 130 -60.26 9.38 1.11
CA VAL A 130 -59.32 10.40 1.55
C VAL A 130 -58.10 10.39 0.62
N ASN A 131 -57.79 11.54 0.03
CA ASN A 131 -56.66 11.70 -0.87
C ASN A 131 -55.33 11.60 -0.14
N VAL A 132 -54.44 10.78 -0.68
CA VAL A 132 -53.03 10.68 -0.31
C VAL A 132 -52.21 11.32 -1.41
N ARG A 133 -51.29 12.21 -1.06
CA ARG A 133 -50.53 13.06 -1.99
C ARG A 133 -49.03 12.84 -1.87
N LEU A 134 -48.27 13.32 -2.86
CA LEU A 134 -46.81 13.20 -2.91
C LEU A 134 -46.07 14.17 -2.00
N GLU A 135 -46.65 15.34 -1.77
CA GLU A 135 -46.11 16.39 -0.93
C GLU A 135 -47.18 16.83 0.09
N PRO A 136 -46.77 17.40 1.24
CA PRO A 136 -47.70 17.86 2.28
C PRO A 136 -48.33 19.21 1.90
N ASP A 137 -49.01 19.24 0.75
CA ASP A 137 -49.65 20.40 0.16
C ASP A 137 -50.97 20.04 -0.55
N THR A 138 -51.93 20.97 -0.58
CA THR A 138 -53.26 20.75 -1.17
C THR A 138 -53.26 20.65 -2.69
N ASP A 139 -52.30 21.30 -3.34
CA ASP A 139 -52.17 21.33 -4.79
C ASP A 139 -51.27 20.18 -5.28
N SER A 140 -50.60 19.49 -4.36
CA SER A 140 -49.76 18.33 -4.65
C SER A 140 -50.55 17.19 -5.31
N PRO A 141 -49.98 16.46 -6.28
CA PRO A 141 -50.72 15.43 -6.99
C PRO A 141 -51.12 14.23 -6.09
N VAL A 142 -52.34 13.72 -6.31
CA VAL A 142 -52.90 12.57 -5.57
C VAL A 142 -52.35 11.25 -6.12
N VAL A 143 -51.81 10.40 -5.25
CA VAL A 143 -51.23 9.09 -5.61
C VAL A 143 -52.08 7.91 -5.21
N ALA A 144 -52.94 8.07 -4.22
CA ALA A 144 -53.87 7.04 -3.78
C ALA A 144 -55.07 7.68 -3.08
N GLN A 145 -56.13 6.88 -2.93
CA GLN A 145 -57.27 7.21 -2.08
C GLN A 145 -57.45 6.09 -1.05
N LEU A 146 -57.55 6.47 0.23
CA LEU A 146 -57.78 5.54 1.32
C LEU A 146 -59.23 5.63 1.80
N ASN A 147 -59.78 4.50 2.21
CA ASN A 147 -61.16 4.42 2.70
C ASN A 147 -61.17 4.40 4.23
N ALA A 148 -62.35 4.67 4.79
CA ALA A 148 -62.55 4.66 6.23
C ALA A 148 -62.22 3.28 6.81
N GLY A 149 -61.58 3.25 7.98
CA GLY A 149 -61.11 2.04 8.64
C GLY A 149 -59.73 1.55 8.19
N THR A 150 -59.09 2.18 7.20
CA THR A 150 -57.72 1.82 6.79
C THR A 150 -56.73 2.22 7.88
N ARG A 151 -55.91 1.28 8.36
CA ARG A 151 -54.85 1.58 9.31
C ARG A 151 -53.64 2.19 8.58
N VAL A 152 -53.15 3.32 9.08
CA VAL A 152 -51.97 4.01 8.55
C VAL A 152 -51.04 4.35 9.71
N GLU A 153 -49.79 3.94 9.62
CA GLU A 153 -48.76 4.34 10.57
C GLU A 153 -48.00 5.53 9.98
N GLY A 154 -47.91 6.64 10.73
CA GLY A 154 -47.30 7.85 10.21
C GLY A 154 -46.76 8.76 11.28
N VAL A 155 -45.88 9.66 10.85
CA VAL A 155 -45.25 10.70 11.68
C VAL A 155 -45.72 12.06 11.19
N ILE A 156 -45.87 13.02 12.10
CA ILE A 156 -46.24 14.39 11.71
C ILE A 156 -45.15 14.93 10.78
N SER A 157 -45.55 15.47 9.62
CA SER A 157 -44.60 15.99 8.64
C SER A 157 -43.83 17.19 9.22
N PRO A 158 -42.48 17.21 9.10
CA PRO A 158 -41.68 18.34 9.56
C PRO A 158 -41.89 19.60 8.71
N LEU A 159 -42.38 19.46 7.48
CA LEU A 159 -42.63 20.58 6.56
C LEU A 159 -43.96 21.26 6.85
N ASN A 160 -44.99 20.47 7.21
CA ASN A 160 -46.33 21.00 7.47
C ASN A 160 -47.06 20.11 8.49
N SER A 161 -47.28 20.65 9.69
CA SER A 161 -47.90 19.93 10.81
C SER A 161 -49.37 19.55 10.60
N LYS A 162 -50.01 20.07 9.55
CA LYS A 162 -51.37 19.67 9.13
C LYS A 162 -51.38 18.32 8.39
N TRP A 163 -50.21 17.82 8.00
CA TRP A 163 -50.06 16.57 7.26
C TRP A 163 -49.35 15.52 8.08
N LEU A 164 -49.76 14.28 7.85
CA LEU A 164 -49.14 13.09 8.36
C LEU A 164 -48.34 12.45 7.22
N GLU A 165 -47.06 12.21 7.45
CA GLU A 165 -46.20 11.44 6.56
C GLU A 165 -46.42 9.96 6.82
N ILE A 166 -46.79 9.23 5.78
CA ILE A 166 -47.09 7.79 5.82
C ILE A 166 -46.24 7.05 4.77
N PRO A 167 -45.99 5.74 4.96
CA PRO A 167 -45.48 4.87 3.91
C PRO A 167 -46.38 4.92 2.68
N MET A 168 -45.78 4.76 1.50
CA MET A 168 -46.54 4.73 0.25
C MET A 168 -47.59 3.59 0.27
N PRO A 169 -48.88 3.88 0.03
CA PRO A 169 -49.91 2.85 0.01
C PRO A 169 -49.67 1.80 -1.08
N GLU A 170 -50.02 0.54 -0.80
CA GLU A 170 -49.90 -0.57 -1.77
C GLU A 170 -50.75 -0.39 -3.04
N SER A 171 -51.70 0.55 -3.05
CA SER A 171 -52.55 0.91 -4.19
C SER A 171 -51.95 2.00 -5.09
N ALA A 172 -50.89 2.69 -4.67
CA ALA A 172 -50.25 3.73 -5.46
C ALA A 172 -49.48 3.12 -6.64
N ARG A 173 -49.63 3.69 -7.84
CA ARG A 173 -48.95 3.25 -9.06
C ARG A 173 -48.36 4.45 -9.79
N PHE A 174 -47.21 4.25 -10.40
CA PHE A 174 -46.57 5.22 -11.27
C PHE A 174 -46.40 4.64 -12.67
N TYR A 175 -46.11 5.50 -13.64
CA TYR A 175 -46.13 5.13 -15.04
C TYR A 175 -44.80 5.44 -15.72
N VAL A 176 -44.29 4.47 -16.46
CA VAL A 176 -43.06 4.59 -17.25
C VAL A 176 -43.33 4.12 -18.66
N ALA A 177 -42.75 4.79 -19.66
CA ALA A 177 -42.98 4.41 -21.06
C ALA A 177 -42.40 3.02 -21.36
N LYS A 178 -43.15 2.22 -22.13
CA LYS A 178 -42.83 0.81 -22.41
C LYS A 178 -41.49 0.61 -23.09
N ASP A 179 -41.15 1.50 -24.02
CA ASP A 179 -39.91 1.47 -24.81
C ASP A 179 -38.63 1.47 -23.96
N TYR A 180 -38.74 1.86 -22.69
CA TYR A 180 -37.61 1.99 -21.78
C TYR A 180 -37.53 0.89 -20.72
N ILE A 181 -38.41 -0.11 -20.76
CA ILE A 181 -38.44 -1.21 -19.79
C ILE A 181 -38.25 -2.55 -20.50
N GLU A 182 -37.20 -3.26 -20.14
CA GLU A 182 -36.93 -4.62 -20.58
C GLU A 182 -37.36 -5.62 -19.50
N LYS A 183 -38.14 -6.63 -19.88
CA LYS A 183 -38.52 -7.71 -18.96
C LYS A 183 -37.33 -8.65 -18.73
N ILE A 184 -36.84 -8.69 -17.49
CA ILE A 184 -35.68 -9.53 -17.11
C ILE A 184 -36.07 -10.78 -16.31
N GLY A 185 -37.29 -10.86 -15.76
CA GLY A 185 -37.76 -12.05 -15.05
C GLY A 185 -39.01 -11.85 -14.21
N ASP A 186 -39.28 -12.80 -13.32
CA ASP A 186 -40.45 -12.79 -12.44
C ASP A 186 -40.37 -11.69 -11.38
N ARG A 187 -41.52 -11.30 -10.80
CA ARG A 187 -41.61 -10.29 -9.72
C ARG A 187 -40.62 -10.49 -8.57
N LYS A 188 -40.28 -11.74 -8.24
CA LYS A 188 -39.36 -12.09 -7.14
C LYS A 188 -37.89 -11.78 -7.46
N LEU A 189 -37.53 -11.62 -8.73
CA LEU A 189 -36.15 -11.44 -9.15
C LEU A 189 -35.55 -10.15 -8.58
N MET A 190 -36.30 -9.04 -8.61
CA MET A 190 -35.86 -7.76 -8.02
C MET A 190 -35.49 -7.92 -6.53
N ALA A 191 -36.36 -8.57 -5.74
CA ALA A 191 -36.10 -8.77 -4.31
C ALA A 191 -34.87 -9.68 -4.07
N THR A 192 -34.64 -10.68 -4.91
CA THR A 192 -33.46 -11.54 -4.84
C THR A 192 -32.18 -10.78 -5.21
N ILE A 193 -32.21 -9.95 -6.26
CA ILE A 193 -31.09 -9.11 -6.66
C ILE A 193 -30.76 -8.09 -5.57
N GLU A 194 -31.77 -7.45 -4.98
CA GLU A 194 -31.56 -6.46 -3.92
C GLU A 194 -30.97 -7.11 -2.66
N LYS A 195 -31.48 -8.27 -2.24
CA LYS A 195 -30.89 -9.04 -1.12
C LYS A 195 -29.42 -9.40 -1.38
N ARG A 196 -29.10 -9.82 -2.61
CA ARG A 196 -27.72 -10.14 -2.99
C ARG A 196 -26.84 -8.88 -3.01
N ARG A 197 -27.37 -7.74 -3.47
CA ARG A 197 -26.70 -6.45 -3.41
C ARG A 197 -26.41 -6.03 -1.97
N ASP A 198 -27.37 -6.19 -1.06
CA ASP A 198 -27.20 -5.90 0.35
C ASP A 198 -26.15 -6.80 1.01
N GLU A 199 -26.14 -8.09 0.68
CA GLU A 199 -25.12 -9.02 1.13
C GLU A 199 -23.72 -8.62 0.65
N VAL A 200 -23.59 -8.25 -0.62
CA VAL A 200 -22.34 -7.75 -1.22
C VAL A 200 -21.89 -6.47 -0.52
N ASN A 201 -22.79 -5.50 -0.34
CA ASN A 201 -22.48 -4.24 0.33
C ASN A 201 -22.08 -4.47 1.79
N ARG A 202 -22.77 -5.37 2.50
CA ARG A 202 -22.44 -5.75 3.87
C ARG A 202 -21.06 -6.40 3.94
N LEU A 203 -20.76 -7.35 3.04
CA LEU A 203 -19.47 -8.02 2.98
C LEU A 203 -18.34 -7.03 2.64
N LEU A 204 -18.57 -6.12 1.69
CA LEU A 204 -17.63 -5.07 1.32
C LEU A 204 -17.32 -4.17 2.52
N ASN A 205 -18.36 -3.65 3.19
CA ASN A 205 -18.21 -2.79 4.34
C ASN A 205 -17.55 -3.50 5.52
N SER A 206 -17.94 -4.75 5.82
CA SER A 206 -17.33 -5.52 6.90
C SER A 206 -15.86 -5.83 6.62
N THR A 207 -15.53 -6.20 5.38
CA THR A 207 -14.15 -6.50 4.97
C THR A 207 -13.28 -5.24 5.08
N TYR A 208 -13.81 -4.10 4.67
CA TYR A 208 -13.14 -2.81 4.84
C TYR A 208 -12.94 -2.45 6.31
N SER A 209 -13.94 -2.64 7.17
CA SER A 209 -13.77 -2.42 8.61
C SER A 209 -12.70 -3.33 9.21
N ILE A 210 -12.70 -4.62 8.85
CA ILE A 210 -11.67 -5.57 9.28
C ILE A 210 -10.30 -5.11 8.81
N SER A 211 -10.15 -4.72 7.54
CA SER A 211 -8.87 -4.24 7.02
C SER A 211 -8.35 -3.01 7.77
N GLN A 212 -9.24 -2.07 8.10
CA GLN A 212 -8.87 -0.89 8.88
C GLN A 212 -8.39 -1.28 10.29
N THR A 213 -9.05 -2.22 10.95
CA THR A 213 -8.63 -2.70 12.28
C THR A 213 -7.30 -3.47 12.24
N GLU A 214 -7.09 -4.32 11.23
CA GLU A 214 -5.83 -5.04 11.04
C GLU A 214 -4.68 -4.07 10.74
N MET A 215 -4.95 -3.03 9.94
CA MET A 215 -3.99 -1.99 9.64
C MET A 215 -3.63 -1.13 10.86
N GLN A 216 -4.37 -1.13 11.96
CA GLN A 216 -3.98 -0.42 13.19
C GLN A 216 -2.92 -1.18 14.01
N LYS A 217 -2.78 -2.49 13.79
CA LYS A 217 -1.82 -3.32 14.53
C LYS A 217 -0.37 -3.01 14.15
N SER A 218 0.55 -3.51 14.97
CA SER A 218 1.98 -3.50 14.66
C SER A 218 2.26 -4.36 13.44
N PHE A 219 3.20 -3.96 12.57
CA PHE A 219 3.48 -4.63 11.30
C PHE A 219 3.59 -6.17 11.38
N PRO A 220 4.28 -6.77 12.39
CA PRO A 220 4.39 -8.22 12.50
C PRO A 220 3.09 -8.97 12.82
N GLU A 221 2.08 -8.27 13.35
CA GLU A 221 0.81 -8.83 13.83
C GLU A 221 -0.34 -8.62 12.83
N ILE A 222 -0.08 -7.90 11.73
CA ILE A 222 -1.11 -7.61 10.72
C ILE A 222 -1.43 -8.90 9.94
N GLN A 223 -2.71 -9.29 9.91
CA GLN A 223 -3.18 -10.45 9.16
C GLN A 223 -4.19 -10.03 8.07
N LEU A 224 -3.74 -9.97 6.81
CA LEU A 224 -4.57 -9.55 5.67
C LEU A 224 -5.11 -10.69 4.80
N GLU A 225 -4.77 -11.94 5.09
CA GLU A 225 -5.15 -13.08 4.23
C GLU A 225 -6.67 -13.17 4.03
N GLY A 226 -7.45 -13.18 5.11
CA GLY A 226 -8.91 -13.22 5.04
C GLY A 226 -9.53 -11.97 4.39
N VAL A 227 -8.85 -10.83 4.47
CA VAL A 227 -9.27 -9.59 3.79
C VAL A 227 -9.09 -9.74 2.29
N TYR A 228 -7.95 -10.29 1.85
CA TYR A 228 -7.66 -10.56 0.44
C TYR A 228 -8.60 -11.61 -0.15
N GLU A 229 -8.87 -12.69 0.57
CA GLU A 229 -9.84 -13.71 0.15
C GLU A 229 -11.24 -13.11 -0.05
N ASN A 230 -11.71 -12.29 0.90
CA ASN A 230 -13.02 -11.66 0.81
C ASN A 230 -13.12 -10.65 -0.35
N PHE A 231 -12.10 -9.82 -0.58
CA PHE A 231 -12.09 -8.92 -1.74
C PHE A 231 -12.00 -9.68 -3.07
N ASN A 232 -11.17 -10.72 -3.15
CA ASN A 232 -11.10 -11.57 -4.35
C ASN A 232 -12.44 -12.28 -4.61
N LYS A 233 -13.12 -12.74 -3.55
CA LYS A 233 -14.47 -13.30 -3.65
C LYS A 233 -15.46 -12.26 -4.19
N LEU A 234 -15.41 -11.02 -3.70
CA LEU A 234 -16.24 -9.91 -4.18
C LEU A 234 -16.00 -9.62 -5.67
N ILE A 235 -14.74 -9.64 -6.12
CA ILE A 235 -14.36 -9.35 -7.51
C ILE A 235 -14.79 -10.48 -8.46
N ASN A 236 -14.63 -11.75 -8.06
CA ASN A 236 -14.83 -12.89 -8.95
C ASN A 236 -16.23 -13.50 -8.90
N SER A 237 -16.92 -13.43 -7.75
CA SER A 237 -18.20 -14.14 -7.53
C SER A 237 -19.44 -13.28 -7.82
N TYR A 238 -19.26 -11.97 -7.99
CA TYR A 238 -20.37 -11.00 -8.10
C TYR A 238 -20.26 -10.16 -9.38
N ASN A 239 -20.20 -10.83 -10.53
CA ASN A 239 -20.18 -10.19 -11.86
C ASN A 239 -21.43 -9.34 -12.15
N ASP A 240 -22.53 -9.60 -11.44
CA ASP A 240 -23.78 -8.85 -11.56
C ASP A 240 -23.69 -7.42 -11.00
N PHE A 241 -22.62 -7.10 -10.24
CA PHE A 241 -22.44 -5.85 -9.51
C PHE A 241 -21.06 -5.20 -9.80
N PRO A 242 -20.87 -4.64 -11.02
CA PRO A 242 -19.57 -4.16 -11.48
C PRO A 242 -19.04 -2.95 -10.70
N GLU A 243 -19.91 -2.09 -10.17
CA GLU A 243 -19.51 -0.94 -9.36
C GLU A 243 -18.88 -1.37 -8.04
N GLN A 244 -19.51 -2.33 -7.35
CA GLN A 244 -19.00 -2.90 -6.10
C GLN A 244 -17.69 -3.66 -6.32
N ALA A 245 -17.56 -4.39 -7.42
CA ALA A 245 -16.32 -5.07 -7.79
C ALA A 245 -15.17 -4.09 -8.06
N THR A 246 -15.46 -2.98 -8.75
CA THR A 246 -14.47 -1.90 -9.01
C THR A 246 -14.03 -1.26 -7.70
N LYS A 247 -14.98 -0.92 -6.83
CA LYS A 247 -14.68 -0.37 -5.51
C LYS A 247 -13.88 -1.34 -4.64
N ALA A 248 -14.19 -2.64 -4.68
CA ALA A 248 -13.41 -3.67 -3.99
C ALA A 248 -11.96 -3.71 -4.49
N LYS A 249 -11.74 -3.60 -5.81
CA LYS A 249 -10.40 -3.59 -6.42
C LYS A 249 -9.58 -2.36 -6.03
N GLU A 250 -10.20 -1.18 -6.01
CA GLU A 250 -9.56 0.06 -5.59
C GLU A 250 -9.15 0.00 -4.10
N LEU A 251 -10.06 -0.48 -3.24
CA LEU A 251 -9.78 -0.67 -1.82
C LEU A 251 -8.67 -1.69 -1.59
N LEU A 252 -8.68 -2.81 -2.32
CA LEU A 252 -7.63 -3.83 -2.26
C LEU A 252 -6.25 -3.23 -2.59
N THR A 253 -6.16 -2.45 -3.67
CA THR A 253 -4.92 -1.79 -4.08
C THR A 253 -4.44 -0.82 -2.99
N THR A 254 -5.35 0.00 -2.47
CA THR A 254 -5.07 0.95 -1.39
C THR A 254 -4.55 0.25 -0.13
N ILE A 255 -5.13 -0.90 0.23
CA ILE A 255 -4.71 -1.68 1.40
C ILE A 255 -3.31 -2.28 1.17
N GLN A 256 -3.05 -2.82 -0.02
CA GLN A 256 -1.73 -3.36 -0.39
C GLN A 256 -0.64 -2.29 -0.31
N ASP A 257 -0.89 -1.10 -0.88
CA ASP A 257 0.05 0.01 -0.84
C ASP A 257 0.34 0.46 0.60
N ASN A 258 -0.70 0.62 1.42
CA ASN A 258 -0.53 0.99 2.83
C ASN A 258 0.22 -0.09 3.62
N TYR A 259 -0.03 -1.37 3.35
CA TYR A 259 0.70 -2.47 3.98
C TYR A 259 2.18 -2.45 3.60
N ILE A 260 2.49 -2.24 2.32
CA ILE A 260 3.87 -2.12 1.83
C ILE A 260 4.57 -0.93 2.48
N GLN A 261 3.91 0.23 2.57
CA GLN A 261 4.47 1.41 3.24
C GLN A 261 4.76 1.13 4.72
N LYS A 262 3.85 0.48 5.44
CA LYS A 262 4.09 0.04 6.83
C LYS A 262 5.25 -0.93 6.94
N LYS A 263 5.37 -1.88 6.00
CA LYS A 263 6.49 -2.82 5.93
C LYS A 263 7.81 -2.09 5.75
N ILE A 264 7.88 -1.14 4.82
CA ILE A 264 9.07 -0.34 4.56
C ILE A 264 9.43 0.44 5.82
N ALA A 265 8.49 1.17 6.42
CA ALA A 265 8.74 1.93 7.64
C ALA A 265 9.23 1.05 8.82
N TYR A 266 8.66 -0.15 8.97
CA TYR A 266 9.12 -1.11 9.99
C TYR A 266 10.55 -1.60 9.72
N LEU A 267 10.87 -1.95 8.47
CA LEU A 267 12.20 -2.40 8.09
C LEU A 267 13.25 -1.29 8.19
N GLU A 268 12.89 -0.07 7.81
CA GLU A 268 13.74 1.12 7.96
C GLU A 268 14.02 1.43 9.42
N ALA A 269 12.99 1.40 10.29
CA ALA A 269 13.17 1.58 11.73
C ALA A 269 14.08 0.47 12.32
N LYS A 270 13.87 -0.79 11.92
CA LYS A 270 14.70 -1.91 12.34
C LYS A 270 16.15 -1.76 11.87
N ALA A 271 16.36 -1.35 10.62
CA ALA A 271 17.69 -1.11 10.06
C ALA A 271 18.39 0.07 10.74
N LYS A 272 17.66 1.14 11.05
CA LYS A 272 18.16 2.31 11.78
C LYS A 272 18.63 1.91 13.19
N ASN A 273 17.81 1.18 13.94
CA ASN A 273 18.19 0.71 15.28
C ASN A 273 19.45 -0.18 15.21
N ALA A 274 19.49 -1.13 14.27
CA ALA A 274 20.66 -1.98 14.08
C ALA A 274 21.92 -1.17 13.70
N HIS A 275 21.77 -0.11 12.91
CA HIS A 275 22.86 0.79 12.54
C HIS A 275 23.33 1.63 13.75
N GLU A 276 22.41 2.14 14.56
CA GLU A 276 22.72 2.86 15.80
C GLU A 276 23.46 1.96 16.80
N ASP A 277 23.00 0.73 17.01
CA ASP A 277 23.65 -0.27 17.86
C ASP A 277 25.07 -0.60 17.36
N TRP A 278 25.22 -0.77 16.04
CA TRP A 278 26.53 -1.02 15.44
C TRP A 278 27.48 0.18 15.61
N ASN A 279 26.98 1.41 15.43
CA ASN A 279 27.74 2.63 15.62
C ASN A 279 28.19 2.81 17.09
N LEU A 280 27.29 2.53 18.05
CA LEU A 280 27.60 2.53 19.48
C LEU A 280 28.72 1.54 19.79
N LYS A 281 28.58 0.29 19.33
CA LYS A 281 29.58 -0.77 19.54
C LYS A 281 30.93 -0.43 18.90
N ASN A 282 30.92 0.17 17.71
CA ASN A 282 32.15 0.60 17.03
C ASN A 282 32.85 1.74 17.78
N SER A 283 32.09 2.69 18.34
CA SER A 283 32.62 3.75 19.21
C SER A 283 33.23 3.20 20.49
N GLU A 284 32.53 2.26 21.16
CA GLU A 284 33.07 1.56 22.34
C GLU A 284 34.35 0.80 22.04
N MET A 285 34.38 0.04 20.93
CA MET A 285 35.57 -0.69 20.48
C MET A 285 36.75 0.26 20.23
N ASN A 286 36.51 1.39 19.55
CA ASN A 286 37.55 2.39 19.31
C ASN A 286 38.09 2.98 20.62
N ASN A 287 37.23 3.25 21.60
CA ASN A 287 37.65 3.72 22.92
C ASN A 287 38.44 2.66 23.68
N GLN A 288 38.06 1.39 23.59
CA GLN A 288 38.81 0.27 24.16
C GLN A 288 40.19 0.12 23.51
N MET A 289 40.26 0.17 22.18
CA MET A 289 41.51 0.12 21.41
C MET A 289 42.45 1.26 21.80
N LYS A 290 41.93 2.50 21.91
CA LYS A 290 42.70 3.66 22.36
C LYS A 290 43.26 3.46 23.77
N THR A 291 42.44 2.90 24.68
CA THR A 291 42.87 2.60 26.05
C THR A 291 43.96 1.52 26.09
N GLN A 292 43.83 0.46 25.27
CA GLN A 292 44.84 -0.58 25.15
C GLN A 292 46.15 -0.04 24.57
N GLN A 293 46.07 0.81 23.53
CA GLN A 293 47.24 1.43 22.93
C GLN A 293 47.96 2.36 23.90
N GLN A 294 47.22 3.12 24.71
CA GLN A 294 47.81 3.91 25.79
C GLN A 294 48.53 3.02 26.83
N ARG A 295 47.90 1.91 27.26
CA ARG A 295 48.57 0.96 28.16
C ARG A 295 49.83 0.34 27.55
N LEU A 296 49.80 -0.02 26.27
CA LEU A 296 50.97 -0.54 25.56
C LEU A 296 52.09 0.50 25.53
N SER A 297 51.79 1.75 25.18
CA SER A 297 52.81 2.80 25.18
C SER A 297 53.42 3.05 26.57
N GLN A 298 52.62 2.96 27.63
CA GLN A 298 53.11 3.07 29.00
C GLN A 298 54.01 1.88 29.38
N LEU A 299 53.63 0.66 28.98
CA LEU A 299 54.45 -0.54 29.19
C LEU A 299 55.76 -0.47 28.40
N GLU A 300 55.74 0.01 27.16
CA GLU A 300 56.94 0.23 26.35
C GLU A 300 57.87 1.26 27.00
N GLU A 301 57.33 2.38 27.49
CA GLU A 301 58.12 3.39 28.20
C GLU A 301 58.73 2.81 29.50
N GLN A 302 57.98 2.00 30.25
CA GLN A 302 58.49 1.30 31.42
C GLN A 302 59.60 0.30 31.05
N LEU A 303 59.41 -0.46 29.98
CA LEU A 303 60.40 -1.42 29.48
C LEU A 303 61.67 -0.70 29.03
N GLU A 304 61.56 0.44 28.34
CA GLU A 304 62.71 1.26 27.96
C GLU A 304 63.43 1.86 29.17
N LYS A 305 62.70 2.31 30.20
CA LYS A 305 63.32 2.72 31.47
C LYS A 305 64.03 1.55 32.16
N GLU A 306 63.43 0.36 32.16
CA GLU A 306 64.03 -0.85 32.73
C GLU A 306 65.26 -1.31 31.93
N LYS A 307 65.20 -1.28 30.60
CA LYS A 307 66.33 -1.54 29.71
C LYS A 307 67.44 -0.52 29.91
N ALA A 308 67.12 0.77 30.04
CA ALA A 308 68.11 1.81 30.32
C ALA A 308 68.78 1.58 31.69
N ALA A 309 68.03 1.17 32.71
CA ALA A 309 68.58 0.78 34.01
C ALA A 309 69.45 -0.49 33.92
N LYS A 310 69.01 -1.51 33.16
CA LYS A 310 69.80 -2.72 32.88
C LYS A 310 71.02 -2.45 32.00
N ALA A 311 70.96 -1.49 31.07
CA ALA A 311 72.06 -1.04 30.21
C ALA A 311 73.09 -0.21 31.00
N ALA A 312 72.65 0.62 31.95
CA ALA A 312 73.52 1.25 32.92
C ALA A 312 74.25 0.22 33.81
N ASN A 313 73.56 -0.86 34.20
CA ASN A 313 74.18 -1.99 34.91
C ASN A 313 75.07 -2.86 34.01
N ARG A 314 74.77 -2.99 32.71
CA ARG A 314 75.62 -3.65 31.70
C ARG A 314 76.84 -2.81 31.31
N ALA A 315 76.77 -1.49 31.37
CA ALA A 315 77.94 -0.62 31.15
C ALA A 315 79.00 -0.78 32.26
N ALA A 316 78.63 -1.31 33.42
CA ALA A 316 79.55 -1.70 34.50
C ALA A 316 80.12 -3.13 34.35
N SER A 317 79.65 -3.92 33.38
CA SER A 317 80.18 -5.26 33.12
C SER A 317 80.24 -5.58 31.62
N ILE A 318 81.48 -5.72 31.13
CA ILE A 318 81.88 -6.24 29.80
C ILE A 318 82.30 -5.12 28.82
N ALA A 319 83.53 -4.68 29.02
CA ALA A 319 84.50 -4.61 27.93
C ALA A 319 84.93 -6.05 27.58
N GLN A 320 84.41 -6.60 26.48
CA GLN A 320 85.09 -7.56 25.59
C GLN A 320 84.12 -8.12 24.52
N ASN A 321 84.65 -8.16 23.28
CA ASN A 321 84.28 -8.99 22.13
C ASN A 321 83.41 -8.40 21.00
N ASN A 322 84.15 -8.11 19.91
CA ASN A 322 83.94 -8.43 18.49
C ASN A 322 82.77 -7.78 17.74
N LYS A 323 83.04 -6.88 16.76
CA LYS A 323 83.50 -7.10 15.37
C LYS A 323 82.54 -7.91 14.49
N ALA A 324 81.97 -7.18 13.52
CA ALA A 324 81.63 -7.56 12.13
C ALA A 324 80.45 -8.53 11.89
N ASP A 325 79.37 -7.99 11.30
CA ASP A 325 78.37 -8.76 10.57
C ASP A 325 78.50 -8.51 9.05
N LYS A 326 79.37 -9.31 8.43
CA LYS A 326 79.23 -9.80 7.05
C LYS A 326 79.68 -11.25 7.09
N ILE A 327 78.75 -12.18 6.89
CA ILE A 327 79.03 -13.62 6.89
C ILE A 327 79.13 -14.07 5.43
N GLN A 328 80.29 -14.63 5.08
CA GLN A 328 80.48 -15.47 3.89
C GLN A 328 80.10 -16.91 4.25
N ASP A 329 79.37 -17.58 3.36
CA ASP A 329 79.24 -19.02 3.43
C ASP A 329 80.55 -19.71 3.03
N GLY A 330 80.66 -21.01 3.35
CA GLY A 330 81.83 -21.84 3.01
C GLY A 330 82.06 -22.06 1.51
N HIS A 331 81.35 -21.34 0.64
CA HIS A 331 81.47 -21.39 -0.82
C HIS A 331 81.69 -20.02 -1.49
N GLY A 332 81.91 -18.95 -0.70
CA GLY A 332 82.38 -17.66 -1.20
C GLY A 332 81.29 -16.73 -1.72
N ASN A 333 80.01 -17.00 -1.47
CA ASN A 333 78.90 -16.12 -1.83
C ASN A 333 78.45 -15.25 -0.65
N PHE A 334 78.12 -13.99 -0.94
CA PHE A 334 77.62 -13.03 0.04
C PHE A 334 76.14 -13.30 0.31
N ILE A 335 75.78 -13.72 1.52
CA ILE A 335 74.38 -13.97 1.90
C ILE A 335 73.86 -12.77 2.71
N THR A 336 72.73 -12.19 2.29
CA THR A 336 72.08 -11.11 3.03
C THR A 336 71.23 -11.66 4.19
N ASN A 337 71.02 -10.87 5.25
CA ASN A 337 70.17 -11.27 6.39
C ASN A 337 68.75 -11.71 5.98
N LYS A 338 68.23 -11.20 4.86
CA LYS A 338 66.93 -11.60 4.32
C LYS A 338 66.98 -13.01 3.70
N MET A 339 68.06 -13.37 3.02
CA MET A 339 68.26 -14.72 2.46
C MET A 339 68.39 -15.77 3.59
N ILE A 340 69.10 -15.45 4.67
CA ILE A 340 69.25 -16.32 5.85
C ILE A 340 67.88 -16.62 6.49
N ALA A 341 66.99 -15.63 6.54
CA ALA A 341 65.65 -15.81 7.14
C ALA A 341 64.80 -16.87 6.42
N TRP A 342 65.04 -17.11 5.12
CA TRP A 342 64.32 -18.11 4.33
C TRP A 342 64.97 -19.50 4.34
N GLN A 343 66.22 -19.61 4.79
CA GLN A 343 66.97 -20.87 4.77
C GLN A 343 66.29 -22.01 5.55
N PRO A 344 65.73 -21.80 6.77
CA PRO A 344 65.03 -22.88 7.47
C PRO A 344 63.84 -23.45 6.69
N ARG A 345 63.13 -22.60 5.94
CA ARG A 345 61.97 -22.99 5.14
C ARG A 345 62.36 -23.80 3.92
N GLU A 346 63.43 -23.40 3.21
CA GLU A 346 63.94 -24.20 2.08
C GLU A 346 64.55 -25.52 2.57
N GLN A 347 65.21 -25.53 3.73
CA GLN A 347 65.77 -26.75 4.31
C GLN A 347 64.67 -27.78 4.63
N GLU A 348 63.51 -27.34 5.13
CA GLU A 348 62.36 -28.22 5.35
C GLU A 348 61.85 -28.84 4.04
N ILE A 349 61.77 -28.05 2.96
CA ILE A 349 61.35 -28.53 1.65
C ILE A 349 62.35 -29.55 1.10
N TYR A 350 63.65 -29.28 1.23
CA TYR A 350 64.70 -30.22 0.85
C TYR A 350 64.63 -31.51 1.68
N GLN A 351 64.48 -31.42 3.01
CA GLN A 351 64.38 -32.60 3.88
C GLN A 351 63.17 -33.48 3.51
N ASN A 352 62.03 -32.85 3.21
CA ASN A 352 60.85 -33.56 2.73
C ASN A 352 61.10 -34.28 1.40
N TRP A 353 61.74 -33.60 0.44
CA TRP A 353 62.11 -34.21 -0.84
C TRP A 353 63.16 -35.33 -0.66
N ALA A 354 64.17 -35.13 0.19
CA ALA A 354 65.25 -36.08 0.44
C ALA A 354 64.72 -37.37 1.09
N SER A 355 63.73 -37.26 1.99
CA SER A 355 63.06 -38.41 2.61
C SER A 355 62.37 -39.32 1.57
N GLN A 356 61.90 -38.73 0.46
CA GLN A 356 61.19 -39.45 -0.61
C GLN A 356 62.13 -39.92 -1.72
N ASN A 357 63.33 -39.33 -1.82
CA ASN A 357 64.29 -39.57 -2.90
C ASN A 357 65.61 -40.20 -2.40
N ASN A 358 65.53 -41.10 -1.43
CA ASN A 358 66.68 -41.87 -0.90
C ASN A 358 67.84 -41.01 -0.37
N HIS A 359 67.57 -39.86 0.26
CA HIS A 359 68.58 -38.96 0.83
C HIS A 359 69.64 -38.47 -0.17
N ARG A 360 69.23 -38.26 -1.43
CA ARG A 360 70.04 -37.59 -2.45
C ARG A 360 70.50 -36.20 -2.00
N SER A 361 71.60 -35.71 -2.57
CA SER A 361 72.24 -34.47 -2.17
C SER A 361 71.40 -33.22 -2.48
N GLU A 362 71.70 -32.13 -1.77
CA GLU A 362 71.08 -30.82 -1.98
C GLU A 362 71.36 -30.26 -3.40
N GLU A 363 72.53 -30.60 -3.97
CA GLU A 363 72.88 -30.24 -5.35
C GLU A 363 71.95 -30.91 -6.37
N GLU A 364 71.64 -32.20 -6.20
CA GLU A 364 70.71 -32.92 -7.07
C GLU A 364 69.29 -32.37 -6.96
N PHE A 365 68.87 -31.98 -5.74
CA PHE A 365 67.60 -31.32 -5.52
C PHE A 365 67.50 -30.02 -6.32
N TYR A 366 68.47 -29.11 -6.18
CA TYR A 366 68.44 -27.84 -6.92
C TYR A 366 68.58 -28.02 -8.43
N LEU A 367 69.27 -29.07 -8.89
CA LEU A 367 69.34 -29.40 -10.32
C LEU A 367 67.96 -29.83 -10.86
N GLU A 368 67.23 -30.68 -10.13
CA GLU A 368 65.85 -31.05 -10.48
C GLU A 368 64.90 -29.84 -10.42
N GLN A 369 65.05 -29.01 -9.39
CA GLN A 369 64.31 -27.77 -9.25
C GLN A 369 64.54 -26.84 -10.46
N ARG A 370 65.79 -26.69 -10.92
CA ARG A 370 66.13 -25.86 -12.08
C ARG A 370 65.50 -26.40 -13.36
N LEU A 371 65.48 -27.73 -13.55
CA LEU A 371 64.81 -28.36 -14.70
C LEU A 371 63.28 -28.16 -14.70
N LYS A 372 62.66 -28.03 -13.53
CA LYS A 372 61.21 -27.78 -13.37
C LYS A 372 60.85 -26.28 -13.29
N SER A 373 61.84 -25.40 -13.42
CA SER A 373 61.62 -23.97 -13.30
C SER A 373 60.85 -23.40 -14.50
N ILE A 374 60.07 -22.35 -14.25
CA ILE A 374 59.35 -21.57 -15.26
C ILE A 374 59.99 -20.19 -15.38
N ALA A 375 60.09 -19.66 -16.59
CA ALA A 375 60.61 -18.32 -16.83
C ALA A 375 59.49 -17.27 -16.68
N ILE A 376 59.67 -16.30 -15.79
CA ILE A 376 58.76 -15.16 -15.62
C ILE A 376 59.52 -13.84 -15.75
N LYS A 377 58.91 -12.83 -16.38
CA LYS A 377 59.54 -11.54 -16.64
C LYS A 377 58.83 -10.41 -15.92
N GLY A 378 59.58 -9.50 -15.31
CA GLY A 378 59.02 -8.32 -14.67
C GLY A 378 60.06 -7.47 -13.95
N ILE A 379 59.58 -6.47 -13.21
CA ILE A 379 60.40 -5.58 -12.40
C ILE A 379 60.33 -6.05 -10.94
N ILE A 380 61.48 -6.24 -10.30
CA ILE A 380 61.55 -6.64 -8.88
C ILE A 380 61.38 -5.42 -7.99
N GLU A 381 60.44 -5.46 -7.05
CA GLU A 381 60.28 -4.44 -6.01
C GLU A 381 60.33 -5.04 -4.59
N PRO A 382 60.85 -4.31 -3.59
CA PRO A 382 60.84 -4.76 -2.21
C PRO A 382 59.42 -4.73 -1.62
N TYR A 383 59.00 -5.82 -0.99
CA TYR A 383 57.71 -5.89 -0.32
C TYR A 383 57.82 -5.42 1.14
N THR A 384 57.38 -4.18 1.41
CA THR A 384 57.59 -3.49 2.70
C THR A 384 56.44 -3.62 3.70
N ARG A 385 55.39 -4.38 3.39
CA ARG A 385 54.24 -4.52 4.30
C ARG A 385 54.57 -5.43 5.48
N ALA A 386 54.36 -4.93 6.70
CA ALA A 386 54.55 -5.69 7.94
C ALA A 386 53.35 -6.62 8.18
N ILE A 387 53.40 -7.82 7.62
CA ILE A 387 52.37 -8.86 7.75
C ILE A 387 53.00 -10.17 8.24
N ASN A 388 52.29 -10.89 9.11
CA ASN A 388 52.71 -12.22 9.56
C ASN A 388 52.60 -13.23 8.41
N ASN A 389 53.52 -14.20 8.37
CA ASN A 389 53.55 -15.28 7.37
C ASN A 389 53.59 -14.82 5.90
N LYS A 390 54.27 -13.70 5.62
CA LYS A 390 54.49 -13.25 4.24
C LYS A 390 55.06 -14.39 3.38
N PRO A 391 54.66 -14.50 2.11
CA PRO A 391 55.13 -15.56 1.22
C PRO A 391 56.50 -15.27 0.59
N GLY A 392 56.97 -14.02 0.65
CA GLY A 392 58.27 -13.58 0.16
C GLY A 392 58.62 -12.15 0.60
N ASP A 393 59.86 -11.73 0.32
CA ASP A 393 60.40 -10.41 0.64
C ASP A 393 60.34 -9.41 -0.52
N TYR A 394 60.13 -9.92 -1.72
CA TYR A 394 60.09 -9.14 -2.95
C TYR A 394 58.79 -9.44 -3.70
N ILE A 395 58.42 -8.55 -4.60
CA ILE A 395 57.26 -8.69 -5.47
C ILE A 395 57.70 -8.45 -6.91
N LEU A 396 57.21 -9.26 -7.84
CA LEU A 396 57.42 -9.07 -9.27
C LEU A 396 56.27 -8.27 -9.84
N ILE A 397 56.57 -7.19 -10.56
CA ILE A 397 55.59 -6.30 -11.17
C ILE A 397 55.66 -6.41 -12.68
N ASN A 398 54.48 -6.43 -13.32
CA ASN A 398 54.40 -6.38 -14.77
C ASN A 398 54.75 -4.98 -15.27
N ARG A 399 55.67 -4.86 -16.24
CA ARG A 399 56.03 -3.57 -16.84
C ARG A 399 54.86 -2.86 -17.53
N ALA A 400 53.96 -3.61 -18.19
CA ALA A 400 52.88 -3.03 -18.97
C ALA A 400 51.68 -2.59 -18.12
N SER A 401 51.34 -3.36 -17.07
CA SER A 401 50.17 -3.07 -16.23
C SER A 401 50.50 -2.41 -14.89
N HIS A 402 51.78 -2.37 -14.50
CA HIS A 402 52.23 -1.97 -13.16
C HIS A 402 51.53 -2.73 -12.01
N LEU A 403 50.93 -3.89 -12.30
CA LEU A 403 50.29 -4.73 -11.30
C LEU A 403 51.25 -5.80 -10.81
N PRO A 404 51.19 -6.17 -9.51
CA PRO A 404 51.90 -7.32 -8.99
C PRO A 404 51.50 -8.62 -9.68
N ILE A 405 52.49 -9.44 -10.00
CA ILE A 405 52.31 -10.75 -10.62
C ILE A 405 52.53 -11.86 -9.58
N ALA A 406 53.56 -11.72 -8.73
CA ALA A 406 53.95 -12.77 -7.80
C ALA A 406 54.80 -12.26 -6.63
N TYR A 407 54.81 -13.01 -5.53
CA TYR A 407 55.75 -12.84 -4.43
C TYR A 407 57.02 -13.67 -4.67
N LEU A 408 58.17 -13.10 -4.35
CA LEU A 408 59.48 -13.68 -4.58
C LEU A 408 60.28 -13.77 -3.29
N TYR A 409 60.98 -14.88 -3.11
CA TYR A 409 62.11 -15.00 -2.21
C TYR A 409 63.18 -15.90 -2.84
N SER A 410 64.38 -15.83 -2.29
CA SER A 410 65.54 -16.54 -2.82
C SER A 410 66.56 -16.76 -1.70
N THR A 411 67.22 -17.91 -1.74
CA THR A 411 68.41 -18.22 -0.94
C THR A 411 69.67 -18.37 -1.81
N GLN A 412 69.51 -18.38 -3.14
CA GLN A 412 70.57 -18.68 -4.12
C GLN A 412 70.99 -17.44 -4.92
N VAL A 413 70.03 -16.59 -5.26
CA VAL A 413 70.21 -15.36 -6.05
C VAL A 413 69.92 -14.14 -5.17
N ASP A 414 70.80 -13.14 -5.21
CA ASP A 414 70.55 -11.87 -4.53
C ASP A 414 69.58 -11.00 -5.36
N LEU A 415 68.33 -10.92 -4.89
CA LEU A 415 67.29 -10.10 -5.52
C LEU A 415 67.41 -8.61 -5.16
N GLN A 416 68.25 -8.26 -4.19
CA GLN A 416 68.43 -6.87 -3.76
C GLN A 416 69.19 -6.05 -4.81
N GLU A 417 70.20 -6.62 -5.46
CA GLU A 417 71.01 -5.93 -6.47
C GLU A 417 70.22 -5.61 -7.74
N SER A 418 69.23 -6.44 -8.07
CA SER A 418 68.38 -6.29 -9.26
C SER A 418 67.03 -5.63 -8.97
N ALA A 419 66.86 -5.05 -7.78
CA ALA A 419 65.64 -4.32 -7.43
C ALA A 419 65.48 -3.08 -8.32
N GLY A 420 64.30 -2.91 -8.92
CA GLY A 420 63.97 -1.82 -9.85
C GLY A 420 64.37 -2.06 -11.31
N GLN A 421 65.04 -3.17 -11.63
CA GLN A 421 65.38 -3.54 -13.01
C GLN A 421 64.39 -4.57 -13.57
N GLU A 422 64.18 -4.53 -14.89
CA GLU A 422 63.41 -5.56 -15.61
C GLU A 422 64.30 -6.77 -15.85
N VAL A 423 63.93 -7.91 -15.27
CA VAL A 423 64.71 -9.16 -15.31
C VAL A 423 63.84 -10.34 -15.72
N THR A 424 64.48 -11.39 -16.25
CA THR A 424 63.83 -12.67 -16.49
C THR A 424 64.27 -13.65 -15.41
N LEU A 425 63.31 -14.18 -14.65
CA LEU A 425 63.56 -15.05 -13.50
C LEU A 425 63.16 -16.47 -13.82
N HIS A 426 64.05 -17.41 -13.49
CA HIS A 426 63.74 -18.83 -13.45
C HIS A 426 63.22 -19.16 -12.06
N VAL A 427 61.94 -19.54 -11.98
CA VAL A 427 61.24 -19.67 -10.70
C VAL A 427 60.48 -20.97 -10.53
N ILE A 428 60.18 -21.31 -9.28
CA ILE A 428 59.43 -22.52 -8.92
C ILE A 428 58.35 -22.17 -7.91
N SER A 429 57.16 -22.70 -8.11
CA SER A 429 56.01 -22.44 -7.23
C SER A 429 56.29 -22.90 -5.80
N ARG A 430 55.88 -22.07 -4.83
CA ARG A 430 55.97 -22.34 -3.39
C ARG A 430 54.63 -22.08 -2.70
N PRO A 431 54.42 -22.63 -1.49
CA PRO A 431 53.19 -22.39 -0.73
C PRO A 431 53.02 -20.91 -0.39
N ASN A 432 51.89 -20.35 -0.81
CA ASN A 432 51.62 -18.93 -0.79
C ASN A 432 50.73 -18.49 0.40
N ASN A 433 50.52 -19.32 1.43
CA ASN A 433 49.80 -18.94 2.66
C ASN A 433 48.47 -18.15 2.45
N ASN A 434 47.71 -18.47 1.39
CA ASN A 434 46.47 -17.79 0.97
C ASN A 434 46.59 -16.30 0.60
N PHE A 435 47.74 -15.85 0.11
CA PHE A 435 47.92 -14.50 -0.42
C PHE A 435 47.39 -14.34 -1.87
N ALA A 436 47.18 -13.09 -2.29
CA ALA A 436 46.46 -12.75 -3.52
C ALA A 436 47.19 -13.12 -4.83
N PHE A 437 48.52 -13.22 -4.81
CA PHE A 437 49.36 -13.54 -5.97
C PHE A 437 50.23 -14.76 -5.66
N PRO A 438 50.56 -15.63 -6.63
CA PRO A 438 51.39 -16.81 -6.40
C PRO A 438 52.75 -16.47 -5.77
N ALA A 439 53.31 -17.42 -5.02
CA ALA A 439 54.63 -17.31 -4.42
C ALA A 439 55.63 -18.17 -5.18
N TYR A 440 56.80 -17.61 -5.42
CA TYR A 440 57.85 -18.23 -6.21
C TYR A 440 59.20 -18.17 -5.51
N PHE A 441 59.92 -19.28 -5.55
CA PHE A 441 61.34 -19.35 -5.23
C PHE A 441 62.16 -19.09 -6.48
N VAL A 442 63.09 -18.14 -6.42
CA VAL A 442 63.97 -17.81 -7.55
C VAL A 442 65.23 -18.67 -7.49
N ILE A 443 65.44 -19.48 -8.53
CA ILE A 443 66.60 -20.39 -8.64
C ILE A 443 67.66 -19.89 -9.62
N GLY A 444 67.30 -18.93 -10.48
CA GLY A 444 68.19 -18.31 -11.45
C GLY A 444 67.59 -17.02 -12.01
N MET A 445 68.45 -16.19 -12.58
CA MET A 445 68.10 -14.92 -13.22
C MET A 445 68.91 -14.79 -14.51
N GLU A 446 68.27 -14.24 -15.55
CA GLU A 446 68.85 -13.88 -16.85
C GLU A 446 68.75 -12.38 -17.12
#